data_AF-A0A3C0U3K9-F1
#
_entry.id   AF-A0A3C0U3K9-F1
#
_cell.length_a   1.000
_cell.length_b   1.000
_cell.length_c   1.000
_cell.angle_alpha   90.00
_cell.angle_beta   90.00
_cell.angle_gamma   90.00
#
_symmetry.space_group_name_H-M   'P 1'
#
loop_
_entity.id
_entity.type
_entity.pdbx_description
1 polymer ?
#
loop_
_entity_poly.entity_id
_entity_poly.type
_entity_poly.pdbx_seq_one_letter_code
_entity_poly.pdbx_strand_id
1 'polypeptide(L)' 'DSLKVQLEERGCTERASLPFHRQLLDGRLKQTLGGGIGQSRLCMYFLRKCHIGEIQVSTWPDEMLKTCAENNVPIL' A
#
# COMPACT_ATOMS: atom_id res chain seq x y z
N ASP A 1 -14.86 15.96 -11.65
CA ASP A 1 -16.08 15.50 -10.94
C ASP A 1 -15.89 14.30 -10.04
N SER A 2 -15.24 13.21 -10.49
CA SER A 2 -15.04 11.99 -9.67
C SER A 2 -14.49 12.25 -8.26
N LEU A 3 -13.50 13.14 -8.09
CA LEU A 3 -12.96 13.45 -6.75
C LEU A 3 -14.04 14.01 -5.79
N LYS A 4 -14.96 14.86 -6.26
CA LYS A 4 -16.00 15.44 -5.38
C LYS A 4 -16.94 14.35 -4.86
N VAL A 5 -17.41 13.48 -5.75
CA VAL A 5 -18.29 12.35 -5.41
C VAL A 5 -17.61 11.42 -4.41
N GLN A 6 -16.34 11.06 -4.64
CA GLN A 6 -15.58 10.20 -3.73
C GLN A 6 -15.39 10.83 -2.34
N LEU A 7 -15.22 12.15 -2.24
CA LEU A 7 -15.11 12.83 -0.95
C LEU A 7 -16.44 12.83 -0.19
N GLU A 8 -17.57 12.99 -0.88
CA GLU A 8 -18.92 12.91 -0.31
C GLU A 8 -19.22 11.48 0.18
N GLU A 9 -18.97 10.46 -0.63
CA GLU A 9 -19.15 9.04 -0.27
C GLU A 9 -18.33 8.64 0.96
N ARG A 10 -17.14 9.23 1.13
CA ARG A 10 -16.24 8.98 2.25
C ARG A 10 -16.49 9.92 3.44
N GLY A 11 -17.47 10.83 3.34
CA GLY A 11 -17.83 11.78 4.39
C GLY A 11 -16.69 12.74 4.76
N CYS A 12 -15.82 13.07 3.81
CA CYS A 12 -14.58 13.84 4.04
C CYS A 12 -14.47 15.08 3.14
N THR A 13 -15.59 15.79 2.98
CA THR A 13 -15.69 16.96 2.10
C THR A 13 -14.75 18.11 2.49
N GLU A 14 -14.32 18.18 3.76
CA GLU A 14 -13.33 19.13 4.25
C GLU A 14 -11.99 19.02 3.51
N ARG A 15 -11.64 17.81 3.02
CA ARG A 15 -10.38 17.57 2.29
C ARG A 15 -10.32 18.30 0.96
N ALA A 16 -11.45 18.73 0.40
CA ALA A 16 -11.47 19.54 -0.82
C ALA A 16 -10.68 20.85 -0.67
N SER A 17 -10.54 21.35 0.56
CA SER A 17 -9.76 22.56 0.89
C SER A 17 -8.24 22.33 0.90
N LEU A 18 -7.78 21.08 1.01
CA LEU A 18 -6.36 20.76 1.08
C LEU A 18 -5.63 21.14 -0.22
N PRO A 19 -4.35 21.54 -0.16
CA PRO A 19 -3.63 22.10 -1.32
C PRO A 19 -3.67 21.24 -2.58
N PHE A 20 -3.52 19.92 -2.44
CA PHE A 20 -3.57 18.99 -3.58
C PHE A 20 -4.98 18.88 -4.19
N HIS A 21 -5.99 18.67 -3.34
CA HIS A 21 -7.37 18.50 -3.76
C HIS A 21 -7.91 19.77 -4.43
N ARG A 22 -7.64 20.94 -3.85
CA ARG A 22 -8.02 22.22 -4.43
C ARG A 22 -7.39 22.41 -5.82
N GLN A 23 -6.09 22.13 -5.97
CA GLN A 23 -5.44 22.24 -7.27
C GLN A 23 -6.01 21.27 -8.31
N LEU A 24 -6.38 20.05 -7.90
CA LEU A 24 -7.00 19.06 -8.79
C LEU A 24 -8.42 19.49 -9.20
N LEU A 25 -9.23 19.96 -8.25
CA LEU A 25 -10.59 20.43 -8.48
C LEU A 25 -10.65 21.72 -9.31
N ASP A 26 -9.67 22.62 -9.11
CA ASP A 26 -9.47 23.84 -9.90
C ASP A 26 -8.90 23.56 -11.30
N GLY A 27 -8.59 22.28 -11.64
CA GLY A 27 -8.04 21.90 -12.95
C GLY A 27 -6.59 22.33 -13.19
N ARG A 28 -5.83 22.65 -12.14
CA ARG A 28 -4.41 23.08 -12.25
C ARG A 28 -3.43 21.92 -12.42
N LEU A 29 -3.86 20.70 -12.10
CA LEU A 29 -3.06 19.48 -12.26
C LEU A 29 -3.43 18.78 -13.57
N LYS A 30 -2.42 18.24 -14.25
CA LYS A 30 -2.61 17.43 -15.45
C LYS A 30 -3.21 16.08 -15.09
N GLN A 31 -3.97 15.50 -16.02
CA GLN A 31 -4.40 14.11 -15.91
C GLN A 31 -3.19 13.18 -16.02
N THR A 32 -3.11 12.23 -15.11
CA THR A 32 -2.03 11.24 -15.04
C THR A 32 -2.61 9.84 -14.89
N LEU A 33 -1.82 8.85 -15.29
CA LEU A 33 -2.08 7.44 -15.01
C LEU A 33 -0.86 6.92 -14.25
N GLY A 34 -1.10 6.29 -13.10
CA GLY A 34 -0.04 5.84 -12.21
C GLY A 34 -0.47 4.66 -11.35
N GLY A 35 0.52 4.05 -10.69
CA GLY A 35 0.36 2.90 -9.81
C GLY A 35 1.67 2.57 -9.11
N GLY A 36 1.67 1.50 -8.32
CA GLY A 36 2.85 1.00 -7.62
C GLY A 36 2.97 -0.51 -7.76
N ILE A 37 4.21 -1.00 -7.93
CA ILE A 37 4.53 -2.42 -7.94
C ILE A 37 5.23 -2.75 -6.62
N GLY A 38 4.64 -3.66 -5.83
CA GLY A 38 5.21 -4.05 -4.54
C GLY A 38 6.46 -4.91 -4.72
N GLN A 39 7.64 -4.32 -4.50
CA GLN A 39 8.93 -4.99 -4.70
C GLN A 39 9.01 -6.34 -3.96
N SER A 40 8.83 -6.34 -2.64
CA SER A 40 8.95 -7.57 -1.82
C SER A 40 7.88 -8.61 -2.18
N ARG A 41 6.66 -8.18 -2.55
CA ARG A 41 5.60 -9.10 -3.01
C ARG A 41 5.94 -9.74 -4.35
N LEU A 42 6.52 -8.96 -5.27
CA LEU A 42 6.97 -9.45 -6.57
C LEU A 42 8.09 -10.50 -6.39
N CYS A 43 9.08 -10.19 -5.55
CA CYS A 43 10.16 -11.12 -5.21
C CYS A 43 9.64 -12.38 -4.51
N MET A 44 8.74 -12.25 -3.53
CA MET A 44 8.10 -13.38 -2.84
C MET A 44 7.40 -14.31 -3.83
N TYR A 45 6.67 -13.75 -4.80
CA TYR A 45 5.99 -14.51 -5.85
C TYR A 45 6.99 -15.25 -6.76
N PHE A 46 8.00 -14.56 -7.29
CA PHE A 46 8.98 -15.16 -8.22
C PHE A 46 9.86 -16.21 -7.56
N LEU A 47 10.27 -15.97 -6.31
CA LEU A 47 11.12 -16.88 -5.54
C LEU A 47 10.30 -17.96 -4.80
N ARG A 48 8.97 -17.97 -4.97
CA ARG A 48 8.04 -18.92 -4.32
C ARG A 48 8.23 -19.00 -2.81
N LYS A 49 8.45 -17.84 -2.18
CA LYS A 49 8.55 -17.74 -0.73
C LYS A 49 7.17 -17.84 -0.07
N CYS A 50 7.12 -18.50 1.07
CA CYS A 50 5.92 -18.72 1.87
C CYS A 50 5.52 -17.44 2.61
N HIS A 51 6.50 -16.67 3.09
CA HIS A 51 6.26 -15.45 3.85
C HIS A 51 7.08 -14.27 3.33
N ILE A 52 6.52 -13.06 3.35
CA ILE A 52 7.19 -11.85 2.83
C ILE A 52 8.45 -11.48 3.63
N GLY A 53 8.49 -11.86 4.91
CA GLY A 53 9.64 -11.71 5.78
C GLY A 53 10.87 -12.53 5.36
N GLU A 54 10.73 -13.53 4.47
CA GLU A 54 11.90 -14.22 3.89
C GLU A 54 12.70 -13.32 2.92
N ILE A 55 12.10 -12.21 2.46
CA ILE A 55 12.67 -11.30 1.46
C ILE A 55 12.87 -9.89 2.00
N GLN A 56 12.14 -9.51 3.05
CA GLN A 56 12.15 -8.17 3.62
C GLN A 56 12.39 -8.21 5.13
N VAL A 57 13.44 -7.52 5.57
CA VAL A 57 13.73 -7.29 6.99
C VAL A 57 12.64 -6.39 7.57
N SER A 58 11.96 -6.87 8.61
CA SER A 58 10.88 -6.15 9.28
C SER A 58 10.67 -6.70 10.69
N THR A 59 9.82 -6.05 11.47
CA THR A 59 9.34 -6.60 12.74
C THR A 59 8.11 -7.48 12.51
N TRP A 60 8.00 -8.54 13.30
CA TRP A 60 6.90 -9.49 13.28
C TRP A 60 6.51 -9.86 14.72
N PRO A 61 5.22 -10.13 15.01
CA PRO A 61 4.81 -10.64 16.32
C PRO A 61 5.48 -11.98 16.64
N ASP A 62 5.74 -12.25 17.91
CA ASP A 62 6.40 -13.49 18.37
C ASP A 62 5.67 -14.75 17.92
N GLU A 63 4.33 -14.73 17.90
CA GLU A 63 3.52 -15.85 17.39
C GLU A 63 3.80 -16.16 15.92
N MET A 64 4.01 -15.12 15.09
CA MET A 64 4.35 -15.27 13.67
C MET A 64 5.75 -15.87 13.52
N LEU A 65 6.72 -15.38 14.28
CA LEU A 65 8.09 -15.89 14.26
C LEU A 65 8.13 -17.37 14.66
N LYS A 66 7.40 -17.74 15.71
CA LYS A 66 7.27 -19.13 16.16
C LYS A 66 6.64 -20.01 15.09
N THR A 67 5.51 -19.59 14.53
CA THR A 67 4.81 -20.34 13.47
C THR A 67 5.70 -20.52 12.23
N CYS A 68 6.42 -19.48 11.82
CA CYS A 68 7.35 -19.56 10.69
C CYS A 68 8.49 -20.53 10.97
N ALA A 69 9.09 -20.47 12.17
CA ALA A 69 10.15 -21.39 12.59
C ALA A 69 9.67 -22.85 12.61
N GLU A 70 8.49 -23.13 13.15
CA GLU A 70 7.86 -24.47 13.17
C GLU A 70 7.64 -25.04 11.76
N ASN A 71 7.40 -24.16 10.78
CA ASN A 71 7.18 -24.54 9.37
C ASN A 71 8.45 -24.45 8.51
N ASN A 72 9.63 -24.28 9.11
CA ASN A 72 10.91 -24.10 8.40
C ASN A 72 10.92 -22.92 7.40
N VAL A 73 10.23 -21.83 7.74
CA VAL A 73 10.17 -20.59 6.97
C VAL A 73 11.15 -19.57 7.58
N PRO A 74 12.32 -19.31 6.96
CA PRO A 74 13.33 -18.43 7.53
C PRO A 74 12.99 -16.95 7.32
N ILE A 75 12.70 -16.23 8.40
CA ILE A 75 12.42 -14.79 8.37
C ILE A 75 13.71 -13.99 8.60
N LEU A 76 13.89 -12.88 7.85
CA LEU A 76 15.00 -11.93 7.95
C LEU A 76 14.74 -10.80 8.95
#